data_AF-A0A062U2Y7-F1
#
_entry.id   AF-A0A062U2Y7-F1
#
_cell.length_a   1.000
_cell.length_b   1.000
_cell.length_c   1.000
_cell.angle_alpha   90.00
_cell.angle_beta   90.00
_cell.angle_gamma   90.00
#
_symmetry.space_group_name_H-M   'P 1'
#
loop_
_entity.id
_entity.type
_entity.pdbx_description
1 polymer ?
#
loop_
_entity_poly.entity_id
_entity_poly.type
_entity_poly.pdbx_seq_one_letter_code
_entity_poly.pdbx_strand_id
1 'polypeptide(L)'
;MMSPLSLVLLALAWSGVVCAGAYLICRMRPSPTIAQAIWRGAAFLLIAPFAASVFVPALPALMDAPLAELPMLEPLAVMPEGTGEAVAQGPAFRMPDAGALTIMILALGWGVRALLWAVSQVRLQRLKSWARPVNRPISHWAEALGLSRTPAVHVIPRGAPFLAGITERRVYVPAALIRREGAQQVIVHELVHLKRGDLLARPLERFIADLFWFSPFAWLIRGQLDFWREAVVDQKTVELTGDRIAYAKALTSAARISRDEAVLPVAAFILQKKGNLKMRLTELLIEKPRPRRMGLVVAAALACAAPLAIAQGVLIKGTAATPGADIAYSHAVLDKARLTSPFGNRKHPISGKMKQHDGVDLAEAEGVPVYAPASGVITLAAEKGAYGNLVLLQASEQTSLRFGQLQSMAVKAGDTVKAGDVIGTLGQSGQATGPHLHFEVWRGGVAVDPQTEEGLTLASDLFVPAGLEKEAGASESTDPSAMTEACSQVDDFLSAPVTDVAWVARKAQASSANAAAGLAIGKDWQPETVSHPSPSYPVPAATEMLSGACLVMFDLGTDGLPKNMQAACSDPVFEASAAEMKGARFEPIKGPDGKPVEVKGLAYPIEYCIEG
;
A
#
# COMPACT_ATOMS: atom_id res chain seq x y z
N MET A 1 -0.02 2.76 1.54
CA MET A 1 -0.27 2.04 0.26
C MET A 1 -1.52 1.23 0.48
N MET A 2 -2.43 1.13 -0.50
CA MET A 2 -3.46 0.09 -0.41
C MET A 2 -2.75 -1.26 -0.22
N SER A 3 -3.14 -2.02 0.81
CA SER A 3 -2.52 -3.32 1.05
C SER A 3 -2.67 -4.21 -0.21
N PRO A 4 -1.74 -5.14 -0.48
CA PRO A 4 -1.88 -6.08 -1.60
C PRO A 4 -3.22 -6.82 -1.58
N LEU A 5 -3.76 -7.11 -0.38
CA LEU A 5 -5.08 -7.68 -0.20
C LEU A 5 -6.20 -6.71 -0.65
N SER A 6 -6.12 -5.44 -0.26
CA SER A 6 -7.07 -4.40 -0.69
C SER A 6 -7.07 -4.23 -2.22
N LEU A 7 -5.91 -4.32 -2.87
CA LEU A 7 -5.81 -4.29 -4.34
C LEU A 7 -6.48 -5.50 -5.00
N VAL A 8 -6.29 -6.70 -4.44
CA VAL A 8 -6.96 -7.92 -4.92
C VAL A 8 -8.48 -7.80 -4.76
N LEU A 9 -8.97 -7.30 -3.63
CA LEU A 9 -10.39 -7.09 -3.37
C LEU A 9 -10.99 -6.04 -4.33
N LEU A 10 -10.30 -4.93 -4.55
CA LEU A 10 -10.71 -3.91 -5.51
C LEU A 10 -10.77 -4.47 -6.93
N ALA A 11 -9.75 -5.25 -7.34
CA ALA A 11 -9.72 -5.92 -8.64
C ALA A 11 -10.86 -6.93 -8.81
N LEU A 12 -11.19 -7.67 -7.75
CA LEU A 12 -12.34 -8.58 -7.74
C LEU A 12 -13.66 -7.83 -7.89
N ALA A 13 -13.88 -6.78 -7.10
CA ALA A 13 -15.08 -5.95 -7.19
C ALA A 13 -15.23 -5.32 -8.59
N TRP A 14 -14.15 -4.74 -9.12
CA TRP A 14 -14.11 -4.17 -10.47
C TRP A 14 -14.44 -5.19 -11.54
N SER A 15 -13.78 -6.36 -11.51
CA SER A 15 -14.03 -7.42 -12.48
C SER A 15 -15.48 -7.94 -12.42
N GLY A 16 -16.09 -7.96 -11.23
CA GLY A 16 -17.50 -8.26 -11.04
C GLY A 16 -18.42 -7.24 -11.71
N VAL A 17 -18.20 -5.95 -11.49
CA VAL A 17 -18.97 -4.85 -12.10
C VAL A 17 -18.87 -4.88 -13.63
N VAL A 18 -17.65 -5.02 -14.16
CA VAL A 18 -17.41 -5.10 -15.61
C VAL A 18 -18.12 -6.31 -16.22
N CYS A 19 -18.02 -7.47 -15.58
CA CYS A 19 -18.70 -8.68 -16.04
C CYS A 19 -20.23 -8.55 -16.01
N ALA A 20 -20.78 -7.97 -14.94
CA ALA A 20 -22.22 -7.74 -14.80
C ALA A 20 -22.75 -6.76 -15.85
N GLY A 21 -22.03 -5.66 -16.10
CA GLY A 21 -22.37 -4.69 -17.14
C GLY A 21 -22.38 -5.33 -18.54
N ALA A 22 -21.34 -6.08 -18.89
CA ALA A 22 -21.28 -6.79 -20.17
C ALA A 22 -22.42 -7.80 -20.33
N TYR A 23 -22.77 -8.52 -19.25
CA TYR A 23 -23.88 -9.46 -19.24
C TYR A 23 -25.24 -8.76 -19.43
N LEU A 24 -25.46 -7.63 -18.75
CA LEU A 24 -26.69 -6.85 -18.87
C LEU A 24 -26.90 -6.34 -20.30
N ILE A 25 -25.86 -5.81 -20.94
CA ILE A 25 -25.92 -5.38 -22.34
C ILE A 25 -26.21 -6.59 -23.25
N CYS A 26 -25.58 -7.74 -23.00
CA CYS A 26 -25.81 -8.95 -23.78
C CYS A 26 -27.22 -9.55 -23.60
N ARG A 27 -27.97 -9.21 -22.54
CA ARG A 27 -29.39 -9.61 -22.41
C ARG A 27 -30.26 -9.05 -23.54
N MET A 28 -29.84 -7.96 -24.18
CA MET A 28 -30.51 -7.38 -25.35
C MET A 28 -30.33 -8.21 -26.64
N ARG A 29 -29.71 -9.40 -26.55
CA ARG A 29 -29.45 -10.32 -27.66
C ARG A 29 -28.77 -9.63 -28.86
N PRO A 30 -27.59 -9.00 -28.67
CA PRO A 30 -26.81 -8.46 -29.78
C PRO A 30 -26.44 -9.55 -30.80
N SER A 31 -26.09 -9.11 -32.02
CA SER A 31 -25.47 -10.01 -33.00
C SER A 31 -24.15 -10.58 -32.45
N PRO A 32 -23.70 -11.76 -32.92
CA PRO A 32 -22.45 -12.37 -32.46
C PRO A 32 -21.25 -11.42 -32.51
N THR A 33 -21.15 -10.61 -33.57
CA THR A 33 -20.07 -9.63 -33.76
C THR A 33 -20.11 -8.54 -32.69
N ILE A 34 -21.29 -8.01 -32.38
CA ILE A 34 -21.46 -6.98 -31.35
C ILE A 34 -21.24 -7.58 -29.96
N ALA A 35 -21.77 -8.77 -29.70
CA ALA A 35 -21.58 -9.48 -28.44
C ALA A 35 -20.08 -9.70 -28.17
N GLN A 36 -19.34 -10.17 -29.18
CA GLN A 36 -17.90 -10.35 -29.06
C GLN A 36 -17.18 -9.01 -28.79
N ALA A 37 -17.58 -7.92 -29.45
CA ALA A 37 -17.01 -6.60 -29.21
C ALA A 37 -17.26 -6.12 -27.77
N ILE A 38 -18.45 -6.33 -27.22
CA ILE A 38 -18.80 -6.01 -25.82
C ILE A 38 -17.89 -6.79 -24.86
N TRP A 39 -17.75 -8.10 -25.02
CA TRP A 39 -16.90 -8.92 -24.16
C TRP A 39 -15.41 -8.61 -24.33
N ARG A 40 -14.97 -8.15 -25.52
CA ARG A 40 -13.61 -7.65 -25.73
C ARG A 40 -13.38 -6.35 -24.97
N GLY A 41 -14.32 -5.41 -25.08
CA GLY A 41 -14.31 -4.17 -24.29
C GLY A 41 -14.25 -4.47 -22.80
N ALA A 42 -15.05 -5.43 -22.31
CA ALA A 42 -15.03 -5.87 -20.93
C ALA A 42 -13.64 -6.41 -20.50
N ALA A 43 -12.98 -7.23 -21.32
CA ALA A 43 -11.63 -7.71 -21.03
C ALA A 43 -10.61 -6.57 -20.96
N PHE A 44 -10.66 -5.60 -21.88
CA PHE A 44 -9.78 -4.42 -21.81
C PHE A 44 -10.09 -3.50 -20.62
N LEU A 45 -11.35 -3.39 -20.22
CA LEU A 45 -11.71 -2.61 -19.02
C LEU A 45 -11.14 -3.22 -17.73
N LEU A 46 -10.86 -4.53 -17.68
CA LEU A 46 -10.20 -5.14 -16.51
C LEU A 46 -8.83 -4.53 -16.21
N ILE A 47 -8.06 -4.19 -17.26
CA ILE A 47 -6.72 -3.59 -17.11
C ILE A 47 -6.76 -2.06 -16.98
N ALA A 48 -7.90 -1.42 -17.25
CA ALA A 48 -8.00 0.04 -17.34
C ALA A 48 -7.61 0.79 -16.06
N PRO A 49 -8.01 0.37 -14.84
CA PRO A 49 -7.58 1.05 -13.61
C PRO A 49 -6.06 1.00 -13.38
N PHE A 50 -5.41 -0.10 -13.78
CA PHE A 50 -3.97 -0.29 -13.65
C PHE A 50 -3.18 0.45 -14.73
N ALA A 51 -3.72 0.53 -15.95
CA ALA A 51 -3.14 1.39 -16.97
C ALA A 51 -3.26 2.87 -16.58
N ALA A 52 -4.41 3.28 -16.04
CA ALA A 52 -4.63 4.64 -15.57
C ALA A 52 -3.65 5.02 -14.44
N SER A 53 -3.33 4.14 -13.49
CA SER A 53 -2.36 4.48 -12.43
C SER A 53 -0.94 4.74 -12.96
N VAL A 54 -0.55 4.10 -14.08
CA VAL A 54 0.75 4.32 -14.74
C VAL A 54 0.78 5.65 -15.48
N PHE A 55 -0.31 6.01 -16.19
CA PHE A 55 -0.34 7.17 -17.09
C PHE A 55 -0.93 8.45 -16.50
N VAL A 56 -1.67 8.38 -15.40
CA VAL A 56 -2.13 9.57 -14.69
C VAL A 56 -0.91 10.14 -13.96
N PRO A 57 -0.41 11.35 -14.30
CA PRO A 57 0.61 12.02 -13.48
C PRO A 57 0.09 12.02 -12.05
N ALA A 58 0.97 11.84 -11.06
CA ALA A 58 0.59 11.96 -9.66
C ALA A 58 -0.02 13.35 -9.47
N LEU A 59 -1.34 13.46 -9.59
CA LEU A 59 -2.07 14.58 -9.04
C LEU A 59 -1.72 14.49 -7.56
N PRO A 60 -1.04 15.51 -7.00
CA PRO A 60 -0.79 15.51 -5.58
C PRO A 60 -2.14 15.25 -4.95
N ALA A 61 -2.24 14.17 -4.18
CA ALA A 61 -3.40 13.98 -3.35
C ALA A 61 -3.53 15.30 -2.61
N LEU A 62 -4.66 15.99 -2.81
CA LEU A 62 -5.10 17.04 -1.90
C LEU A 62 -5.28 16.32 -0.57
N MET A 63 -4.17 16.14 0.14
CA MET A 63 -4.17 15.87 1.56
C MET A 63 -4.67 17.17 2.17
N ASP A 64 -5.99 17.33 2.16
CA ASP A 64 -6.68 18.00 3.26
C ASP A 64 -6.43 17.13 4.50
N ALA A 65 -5.19 17.11 4.99
CA ALA A 65 -4.99 16.88 6.40
C ALA A 65 -5.84 17.96 7.08
N PRO A 66 -6.74 17.60 8.02
CA PRO A 66 -7.48 18.60 8.74
C PRO A 66 -6.46 19.58 9.33
N LEU A 67 -6.50 20.83 8.87
CA LEU A 67 -5.77 21.91 9.53
C LEU A 67 -6.24 21.87 10.98
N ALA A 68 -5.35 21.53 11.90
CA ALA A 68 -5.68 21.61 13.32
C ALA A 68 -6.12 23.05 13.57
N GLU A 69 -7.39 23.26 13.91
CA GLU A 69 -7.83 24.51 14.48
C GLU A 69 -7.04 24.69 15.78
N LEU A 70 -6.27 25.77 15.89
CA LEU A 70 -5.66 26.15 17.16
C LEU A 70 -6.80 26.27 18.19
N PRO A 71 -6.90 25.39 19.20
CA PRO A 71 -8.02 25.44 20.13
C PRO A 71 -7.76 26.54 21.18
N MET A 72 -8.78 27.35 21.44
CA MET A 72 -8.93 28.06 22.71
C MET A 72 -9.75 27.18 23.68
N LEU A 73 -9.17 26.90 24.85
CA LEU A 73 -9.77 26.50 26.14
C LEU A 73 -11.10 25.69 26.18
N GLU A 74 -10.96 24.38 26.49
CA GLU A 74 -11.84 23.42 27.24
C GLU A 74 -13.35 23.26 26.87
N PRO A 75 -14.04 22.14 27.24
CA PRO A 75 -13.60 20.84 27.78
C PRO A 75 -14.19 19.61 27.01
N LEU A 76 -13.84 18.40 27.51
CA LEU A 76 -14.49 17.10 27.26
C LEU A 76 -14.26 16.44 25.89
N ALA A 77 -13.38 15.43 25.83
CA ALA A 77 -13.73 14.03 26.10
C ALA A 77 -12.56 13.09 25.74
N VAL A 78 -12.37 12.10 26.59
CA VAL A 78 -11.29 11.09 26.56
C VAL A 78 -11.58 10.01 25.52
N MET A 79 -10.59 9.64 24.71
CA MET A 79 -10.25 8.25 24.32
C MET A 79 -8.78 8.20 23.84
N PRO A 80 -7.97 7.21 24.27
CA PRO A 80 -6.63 7.01 23.75
C PRO A 80 -6.61 5.92 22.67
N GLU A 81 -6.06 6.24 21.50
CA GLU A 81 -5.24 5.31 20.72
C GLU A 81 -3.82 5.88 20.82
N GLY A 82 -2.81 5.22 21.36
CA GLY A 82 -2.52 3.80 21.20
C GLY A 82 -1.62 3.66 19.98
N THR A 83 -0.30 3.81 20.20
CA THR A 83 0.85 3.24 19.48
C THR A 83 2.05 4.14 19.85
N GLY A 84 3.12 3.68 20.49
CA GLY A 84 3.68 2.34 20.44
C GLY A 84 4.32 2.11 19.09
N GLU A 85 5.55 2.56 18.90
CA GLU A 85 6.54 1.86 18.07
C GLU A 85 7.80 1.71 18.92
N ALA A 86 8.08 0.53 19.47
CA ALA A 86 8.53 -0.69 18.79
C ALA A 86 10.00 -0.57 18.35
N VAL A 87 10.84 -0.82 19.36
CA VAL A 87 12.23 -1.25 19.26
C VAL A 87 12.40 -2.41 18.27
N ALA A 88 13.41 -2.30 17.42
CA ALA A 88 13.84 -3.36 16.51
C ALA A 88 14.37 -4.58 17.28
N GLN A 89 13.75 -5.75 17.06
CA GLN A 89 14.22 -7.06 17.49
C GLN A 89 14.90 -7.81 16.33
N GLY A 90 15.97 -8.55 16.62
CA GLY A 90 16.69 -9.43 15.70
C GLY A 90 15.82 -10.54 15.07
N PRO A 91 16.36 -11.32 14.11
CA PRO A 91 15.55 -12.08 13.17
C PRO A 91 14.94 -13.32 13.80
N ALA A 92 13.81 -13.14 14.47
CA ALA A 92 12.82 -14.18 14.66
C ALA A 92 12.19 -14.49 13.28
N PHE A 93 11.88 -15.76 13.02
CA PHE A 93 11.07 -16.14 11.86
C PHE A 93 9.68 -15.47 12.00
N ARG A 94 9.55 -14.27 11.41
CA ARG A 94 8.29 -13.56 11.28
C ARG A 94 7.47 -14.31 10.24
N MET A 95 6.26 -14.73 10.61
CA MET A 95 5.28 -15.11 9.58
C MET A 95 5.20 -13.95 8.58
N PRO A 96 5.18 -14.23 7.26
CA PRO A 96 5.06 -13.17 6.27
C PRO A 96 3.85 -12.30 6.61
N ASP A 97 4.05 -10.98 6.63
CA ASP A 97 2.95 -10.01 6.62
C ASP A 97 1.89 -10.48 5.61
N ALA A 98 0.61 -10.33 5.93
CA ALA A 98 -0.51 -10.64 5.06
C ALA A 98 -0.32 -10.04 3.64
N GLY A 99 0.34 -8.88 3.53
CA GLY A 99 0.76 -8.30 2.26
C GLY A 99 1.75 -9.18 1.48
N ALA A 100 2.84 -9.60 2.14
CA ALA A 100 3.85 -10.49 1.56
C ALA A 100 3.26 -11.86 1.17
N LEU A 101 2.41 -12.44 2.02
CA LEU A 101 1.72 -13.70 1.74
C LEU A 101 0.80 -13.57 0.50
N THR A 102 0.10 -12.45 0.37
CA THR A 102 -0.74 -12.16 -0.81
C THR A 102 0.10 -12.07 -2.08
N ILE A 103 1.23 -11.35 -2.05
CA ILE A 103 2.14 -11.25 -3.20
C ILE A 103 2.72 -12.62 -3.57
N MET A 104 3.11 -13.43 -2.59
CA MET A 104 3.60 -14.79 -2.83
C MET A 104 2.54 -15.68 -3.49
N ILE A 105 1.28 -15.61 -3.05
CA ILE A 105 0.17 -16.35 -3.68
C ILE A 105 -0.02 -15.90 -5.13
N LEU A 106 -0.02 -14.60 -5.39
CA LEU A 106 -0.15 -14.06 -6.75
C LEU A 106 0.98 -14.53 -7.66
N ALA A 107 2.23 -14.43 -7.19
CA ALA A 107 3.42 -14.88 -7.90
C ALA A 107 3.39 -16.40 -8.17
N LEU A 108 3.02 -17.20 -7.17
CA LEU A 108 2.87 -18.65 -7.33
C LEU A 108 1.80 -18.99 -8.37
N GLY A 109 0.66 -18.29 -8.34
CA GLY A 109 -0.40 -18.46 -9.33
C GLY A 109 0.07 -18.16 -10.75
N TRP A 110 0.78 -17.05 -10.97
CA TRP A 110 1.38 -16.75 -12.28
C TRP A 110 2.45 -17.78 -12.68
N GLY A 111 3.28 -18.24 -11.75
CA GLY A 111 4.27 -19.29 -11.99
C GLY A 111 3.64 -20.60 -12.46
N VAL A 112 2.57 -21.06 -11.80
CA VAL A 112 1.80 -22.24 -12.21
C VAL A 112 1.21 -22.04 -13.61
N ARG A 113 0.66 -20.87 -13.92
CA ARG A 113 0.09 -20.57 -15.25
C ARG A 113 1.15 -20.55 -16.34
N ALA A 114 2.31 -19.96 -16.07
CA ALA A 114 3.46 -19.95 -16.98
C ALA A 114 3.97 -21.38 -17.25
N LEU A 115 4.08 -22.21 -16.21
CA LEU A 115 4.44 -23.62 -16.36
C LEU A 115 3.40 -24.38 -17.18
N LEU A 116 2.11 -24.20 -16.88
CA LEU A 116 1.04 -24.83 -17.64
C LEU A 116 1.08 -24.40 -19.10
N TRP A 117 1.40 -23.14 -19.41
CA TRP A 117 1.61 -22.63 -20.77
C TRP A 117 2.88 -23.19 -21.44
N ALA A 118 3.98 -23.41 -20.71
CA ALA A 118 5.21 -23.98 -21.24
C ALA A 118 5.06 -25.48 -21.57
N VAL A 119 4.58 -26.28 -20.61
CA VAL A 119 4.22 -27.72 -20.81
C VAL A 119 3.29 -27.84 -21.99
N SER A 120 2.39 -26.88 -22.06
CA SER A 120 1.52 -26.72 -23.16
C SER A 120 2.31 -26.60 -24.46
N GLN A 121 3.05 -25.51 -24.68
CA GLN A 121 3.74 -25.26 -25.95
C GLN A 121 4.55 -26.48 -26.43
N VAL A 122 5.23 -27.16 -25.52
CA VAL A 122 5.96 -28.42 -25.81
C VAL A 122 5.05 -29.47 -26.46
N ARG A 123 3.86 -29.73 -25.92
CA ARG A 123 2.92 -30.71 -26.50
C ARG A 123 2.39 -30.28 -27.87
N LEU A 124 2.16 -28.98 -28.10
CA LEU A 124 1.76 -28.49 -29.43
C LEU A 124 2.87 -28.72 -30.45
N GLN A 125 4.13 -28.42 -30.11
CA GLN A 125 5.24 -28.68 -31.01
C GLN A 125 5.39 -30.18 -31.31
N ARG A 126 5.18 -31.05 -30.31
CA ARG A 126 5.14 -32.50 -30.52
C ARG A 126 4.03 -32.92 -31.48
N LEU A 127 2.81 -32.42 -31.30
CA LEU A 127 1.69 -32.72 -32.21
C LEU A 127 1.98 -32.25 -33.65
N LYS A 128 2.56 -31.04 -33.79
CA LYS A 128 2.96 -30.50 -35.10
C LYS A 128 4.06 -31.34 -35.76
N SER A 129 4.95 -31.95 -34.99
CA SER A 129 6.02 -32.80 -35.54
C SER A 129 5.49 -34.07 -36.22
N TRP A 130 4.29 -34.51 -35.87
CA TRP A 130 3.61 -35.66 -36.50
C TRP A 130 2.72 -35.26 -37.68
N ALA A 131 2.62 -33.98 -37.99
CA ALA A 131 1.74 -33.50 -39.04
C ALA A 131 2.31 -33.78 -40.43
N ARG A 132 1.46 -34.22 -41.36
CA ARG A 132 1.85 -34.48 -42.76
C ARG A 132 1.13 -33.51 -43.70
N PRO A 133 1.80 -32.90 -44.70
CA PRO A 133 1.12 -32.03 -45.66
C PRO A 133 0.13 -32.83 -46.49
N VAL A 134 -1.01 -32.24 -46.82
CA VAL A 134 -2.00 -32.84 -47.72
C VAL A 134 -2.40 -31.82 -48.79
N ASN A 135 -2.41 -32.27 -50.04
CA ASN A 135 -2.86 -31.45 -51.14
C ASN A 135 -4.40 -31.42 -51.18
N ARG A 136 -4.99 -30.32 -50.68
CA ARG A 136 -6.42 -30.02 -50.78
C ARG A 136 -6.56 -28.64 -51.42
N PRO A 137 -7.32 -28.51 -52.53
CA PRO A 137 -7.51 -27.21 -53.17
C PRO A 137 -8.39 -26.31 -52.28
N ILE A 138 -7.75 -25.41 -51.54
CA ILE A 138 -8.41 -24.41 -50.69
C ILE A 138 -8.21 -22.97 -51.19
N SER A 139 -7.55 -22.80 -52.34
CA SER A 139 -7.21 -21.51 -52.92
C SER A 139 -8.44 -20.64 -53.17
N HIS A 140 -9.50 -21.21 -53.75
CA HIS A 140 -10.74 -20.47 -54.00
C HIS A 140 -11.40 -19.94 -52.70
N TRP A 141 -11.37 -20.71 -51.61
CA TRP A 141 -11.85 -20.25 -50.31
C TRP A 141 -10.96 -19.18 -49.70
N ALA A 142 -9.63 -19.32 -49.84
CA ALA A 142 -8.68 -18.32 -49.37
C ALA A 142 -8.86 -16.99 -50.11
N GLU A 143 -9.11 -17.05 -51.41
CA GLU A 143 -9.39 -15.90 -52.26
C GLU A 143 -10.74 -15.25 -51.94
N ALA A 144 -11.81 -16.05 -51.77
CA ALA A 144 -13.13 -15.56 -51.35
C ALA A 144 -13.09 -14.85 -49.98
N LEU A 145 -12.19 -15.27 -49.09
CA LEU A 145 -11.93 -14.62 -47.80
C LEU A 145 -10.98 -13.40 -47.90
N GLY A 146 -10.38 -13.15 -49.06
CA GLY A 146 -9.38 -12.12 -49.28
C GLY A 146 -8.11 -12.34 -48.44
N LEU A 147 -7.63 -13.59 -48.33
CA LEU A 147 -6.35 -13.89 -47.70
C LEU A 147 -5.20 -13.57 -48.67
N SER A 148 -4.16 -12.89 -48.17
CA SER A 148 -2.99 -12.53 -48.98
C SER A 148 -2.12 -13.71 -49.38
N ARG A 149 -2.21 -14.83 -48.64
CA ARG A 149 -1.50 -16.09 -48.92
C ARG A 149 -2.41 -17.26 -48.58
N THR A 150 -2.42 -18.27 -49.45
CA THR A 150 -3.13 -19.53 -49.21
C THR A 150 -2.34 -20.38 -48.21
N PRO A 151 -2.90 -20.71 -47.03
CA PRO A 151 -2.20 -21.52 -46.05
C PRO A 151 -2.15 -22.99 -46.48
N ALA A 152 -1.09 -23.70 -46.09
CA ALA A 152 -0.97 -25.13 -46.35
C ALA A 152 -1.80 -25.96 -45.35
N VAL A 153 -2.50 -26.99 -45.86
CA VAL A 153 -3.27 -27.94 -45.03
C VAL A 153 -2.38 -29.10 -44.63
N HIS A 154 -2.36 -29.40 -43.33
CA HIS A 154 -1.65 -30.53 -42.75
C HIS A 154 -2.62 -31.44 -42.03
N VAL A 155 -2.37 -32.74 -42.09
CA VAL A 155 -3.12 -33.74 -41.35
C VAL A 155 -2.37 -34.13 -40.09
N ILE A 156 -3.09 -34.11 -38.97
CA ILE A 156 -2.61 -34.59 -37.67
C ILE A 156 -3.25 -35.95 -37.35
N PRO A 157 -2.57 -36.81 -36.59
CA PRO A 157 -3.08 -38.14 -36.30
C PRO A 157 -4.34 -38.10 -35.41
N ARG A 158 -4.42 -37.11 -34.51
CA ARG A 158 -5.38 -37.04 -33.40
C ARG A 158 -5.69 -35.58 -33.05
N GLY A 159 -6.80 -35.36 -32.38
CA GLY A 159 -7.20 -34.10 -31.77
C GLY A 159 -8.20 -33.34 -32.62
N ALA A 160 -8.02 -32.03 -32.61
CA ALA A 160 -8.98 -31.03 -33.04
C ALA A 160 -8.42 -30.26 -34.25
N PRO A 161 -9.24 -29.80 -35.21
CA PRO A 161 -8.81 -28.77 -36.14
C PRO A 161 -8.25 -27.53 -35.42
N PHE A 162 -7.12 -27.00 -35.91
CA PHE A 162 -6.56 -25.75 -35.41
C PHE A 162 -5.65 -25.07 -36.42
N LEU A 163 -5.41 -23.77 -36.19
CA LEU A 163 -4.39 -22.98 -36.87
C LEU A 163 -3.11 -22.87 -36.05
N ALA A 164 -1.95 -22.94 -36.71
CA ALA A 164 -0.69 -22.55 -36.08
C ALA A 164 0.30 -21.91 -37.08
N GLY A 165 1.22 -21.12 -36.54
CA GLY A 165 2.28 -20.43 -37.28
C GLY A 165 2.04 -18.92 -37.39
N ILE A 166 3.06 -18.13 -37.04
CA ILE A 166 3.01 -16.66 -37.06
C ILE A 166 3.39 -16.14 -38.46
N THR A 167 4.55 -16.57 -38.96
CA THR A 167 5.09 -16.22 -40.28
C THR A 167 4.54 -17.11 -41.39
N GLU A 168 4.53 -18.43 -41.17
CA GLU A 168 3.95 -19.42 -42.07
C GLU A 168 2.69 -20.04 -41.45
N ARG A 169 1.55 -19.50 -41.84
CA ARG A 169 0.24 -19.91 -41.32
C ARG A 169 -0.17 -21.26 -41.94
N ARG A 170 -0.48 -22.24 -41.10
CA ARG A 170 -0.84 -23.61 -41.50
C ARG A 170 -2.15 -24.04 -40.82
N VAL A 171 -2.98 -24.76 -41.56
CA VAL A 171 -4.23 -25.36 -41.06
C VAL A 171 -3.97 -26.82 -40.75
N TYR A 172 -4.26 -27.25 -39.52
CA TYR A 172 -4.10 -28.64 -39.08
C TYR A 172 -5.49 -29.27 -38.93
N VAL A 173 -5.70 -30.43 -39.56
CA VAL A 173 -6.98 -31.14 -39.55
C VAL A 173 -6.77 -32.61 -39.17
N PRO A 174 -7.57 -33.21 -38.27
CA PRO A 174 -7.43 -34.63 -37.93
C PRO A 174 -7.68 -35.56 -39.10
N ALA A 175 -6.92 -36.65 -39.18
CA ALA A 175 -7.06 -37.68 -40.20
C ALA A 175 -8.46 -38.31 -40.24
N ALA A 176 -9.14 -38.39 -39.09
CA ALA A 176 -10.50 -38.90 -38.98
C ALA A 176 -11.56 -37.96 -39.60
N LEU A 177 -11.27 -36.66 -39.66
CA LEU A 177 -12.20 -35.65 -40.15
C LEU A 177 -12.02 -35.38 -41.64
N ILE A 178 -10.78 -35.47 -42.15
CA ILE A 178 -10.48 -35.17 -43.56
C ILE A 178 -11.19 -36.10 -44.57
N ARG A 179 -11.66 -37.27 -44.12
CA ARG A 179 -12.37 -38.26 -44.95
C ARG A 179 -13.89 -38.15 -44.87
N ARG A 180 -14.45 -37.28 -44.02
CA ARG A 180 -15.91 -37.16 -43.84
C ARG A 180 -16.52 -36.05 -44.71
N GLU A 181 -17.78 -36.23 -45.05
CA GLU A 181 -18.64 -35.16 -45.54
C GLU A 181 -18.69 -34.04 -44.48
N GLY A 182 -18.31 -32.83 -44.85
CA GLY A 182 -18.14 -31.72 -43.91
C GLY A 182 -16.71 -31.21 -43.73
N ALA A 183 -15.70 -31.94 -44.23
CA ALA A 183 -14.29 -31.57 -44.06
C ALA A 183 -13.96 -30.18 -44.66
N GLN A 184 -14.59 -29.82 -45.79
CA GLN A 184 -14.40 -28.52 -46.43
C GLN A 184 -14.93 -27.39 -45.54
N GLN A 185 -16.12 -27.53 -44.97
CA GLN A 185 -16.73 -26.51 -44.13
C GLN A 185 -15.90 -26.28 -42.85
N VAL A 186 -15.30 -27.35 -42.30
CA VAL A 186 -14.36 -27.22 -41.17
C VAL A 186 -13.08 -26.50 -41.58
N ILE A 187 -12.55 -26.76 -42.78
CA ILE A 187 -11.37 -26.02 -43.26
C ILE A 187 -11.71 -24.54 -43.47
N VAL A 188 -12.87 -24.22 -44.04
CA VAL A 188 -13.34 -22.84 -44.21
C VAL A 188 -13.49 -22.14 -42.85
N HIS A 189 -14.01 -22.83 -41.83
CA HIS A 189 -14.05 -22.33 -40.46
C HIS A 189 -12.67 -21.90 -39.94
N GLU A 190 -11.66 -22.75 -40.11
CA GLU A 190 -10.28 -22.41 -39.73
C GLU A 190 -9.74 -21.24 -40.58
N LEU A 191 -10.05 -21.15 -41.86
CA LEU A 191 -9.63 -20.00 -42.69
C LEU A 191 -10.26 -18.68 -42.24
N VAL A 192 -11.52 -18.70 -41.76
CA VAL A 192 -12.19 -17.52 -41.22
C VAL A 192 -11.49 -17.04 -39.93
N HIS A 193 -11.07 -17.95 -39.05
CA HIS A 193 -10.23 -17.60 -37.89
C HIS A 193 -8.92 -16.91 -38.34
N LEU A 194 -8.32 -17.40 -39.42
CA LEU A 194 -7.08 -16.86 -39.95
C LEU A 194 -7.26 -15.43 -40.46
N LYS A 195 -8.33 -15.17 -41.23
CA LYS A 195 -8.65 -13.84 -41.75
C LYS A 195 -8.94 -12.83 -40.64
N ARG A 196 -9.57 -13.27 -39.55
CA ARG A 196 -9.86 -12.43 -38.37
C ARG A 196 -8.65 -12.11 -37.52
N GLY A 197 -7.52 -12.81 -37.71
CA GLY A 197 -6.33 -12.64 -36.88
C GLY A 197 -6.47 -13.25 -35.48
N ASP A 198 -7.31 -14.27 -35.32
CA ASP A 198 -7.54 -14.90 -34.01
C ASP A 198 -6.29 -15.58 -33.44
N LEU A 199 -5.29 -15.86 -34.29
CA LEU A 199 -3.97 -16.32 -33.88
C LEU A 199 -3.24 -15.36 -32.93
N LEU A 200 -3.48 -14.06 -33.02
CA LEU A 200 -2.88 -13.03 -32.15
C LEU A 200 -3.84 -12.55 -31.08
N ALA A 201 -5.11 -12.32 -31.45
CA ALA A 201 -6.11 -11.83 -30.51
C ALA A 201 -6.35 -12.81 -29.36
N ARG A 202 -6.33 -14.12 -29.63
CA ARG A 202 -6.62 -15.12 -28.62
C ARG A 202 -5.52 -15.25 -27.55
N PRO A 203 -4.21 -15.33 -27.88
CA PRO A 203 -3.17 -15.26 -26.86
C PRO A 203 -3.26 -14.00 -25.99
N LEU A 204 -3.56 -12.84 -26.58
CA LEU A 204 -3.70 -11.58 -25.85
C LEU A 204 -4.90 -11.61 -24.88
N GLU A 205 -6.08 -12.01 -25.36
CA GLU A 205 -7.29 -12.17 -24.53
C GLU A 205 -7.07 -13.18 -23.39
N ARG A 206 -6.27 -14.23 -23.63
CA ARG A 206 -5.89 -15.22 -22.62
C ARG A 206 -4.93 -14.64 -21.58
N PHE A 207 -3.94 -13.86 -22.01
CA PHE A 207 -3.00 -13.20 -21.12
C PHE A 207 -3.70 -12.29 -20.12
N ILE A 208 -4.72 -11.54 -20.54
CA ILE A 208 -5.52 -10.71 -19.63
C ILE A 208 -6.19 -11.56 -18.54
N ALA A 209 -6.82 -12.68 -18.89
CA ALA A 209 -7.44 -13.55 -17.89
C ALA A 209 -6.42 -14.25 -16.97
N ASP A 210 -5.23 -14.56 -17.49
CA ASP A 210 -4.13 -15.15 -16.71
C ASP A 210 -3.48 -14.10 -15.76
N LEU A 211 -3.50 -12.81 -16.11
CA LEU A 211 -3.12 -11.72 -15.21
C LEU A 211 -4.06 -11.66 -14.01
N PHE A 212 -5.37 -11.77 -14.25
CA PHE A 212 -6.43 -11.81 -13.23
C PHE A 212 -6.83 -13.25 -12.87
N TRP A 213 -5.87 -14.18 -12.77
CA TRP A 213 -6.17 -15.60 -12.57
C TRP A 213 -7.00 -15.89 -11.30
N PHE A 214 -6.91 -15.03 -10.30
CA PHE A 214 -7.65 -15.11 -9.04
C PHE A 214 -9.11 -14.64 -9.17
N SER A 215 -9.48 -13.94 -10.24
CA SER A 215 -10.84 -13.43 -10.46
C SER A 215 -11.71 -14.44 -11.21
N PRO A 216 -12.77 -15.01 -10.58
CA PRO A 216 -13.72 -15.86 -11.29
C PRO A 216 -14.44 -15.11 -12.43
N PHE A 217 -14.59 -13.80 -12.32
CA PHE A 217 -15.23 -12.97 -13.34
C PHE A 217 -14.35 -12.81 -14.59
N ALA A 218 -13.03 -12.71 -14.44
CA ALA A 218 -12.10 -12.74 -15.57
C ALA A 218 -12.20 -14.06 -16.36
N TRP A 219 -12.37 -15.19 -15.65
CA TRP A 219 -12.62 -16.50 -16.29
C TRP A 219 -13.97 -16.54 -17.02
N LEU A 220 -15.01 -15.92 -16.48
CA LEU A 220 -16.32 -15.82 -17.14
C LEU A 220 -16.24 -14.97 -18.41
N ILE A 221 -15.62 -13.79 -18.34
CA ILE A 221 -15.40 -12.91 -19.50
C ILE A 221 -14.63 -13.67 -20.59
N ARG A 222 -13.55 -14.38 -20.23
CA ARG A 222 -12.81 -15.24 -21.16
C ARG A 222 -13.69 -16.32 -21.78
N GLY A 223 -14.51 -17.00 -20.98
CA GLY A 223 -15.42 -18.03 -21.48
C GLY A 223 -16.44 -17.48 -22.49
N GLN A 224 -16.94 -16.27 -22.25
CA GLN A 224 -17.84 -15.57 -23.17
C GLN A 224 -17.12 -15.15 -24.44
N LEU A 225 -15.90 -14.59 -24.34
CA LEU A 225 -15.06 -14.27 -25.49
C LEU A 225 -14.83 -15.48 -26.38
N ASP A 226 -14.46 -16.61 -25.79
CA ASP A 226 -14.25 -17.86 -26.53
C ASP A 226 -15.54 -18.30 -27.23
N PHE A 227 -16.69 -18.28 -26.55
CA PHE A 227 -17.98 -18.63 -27.15
C PHE A 227 -18.36 -17.73 -28.33
N TRP A 228 -18.35 -16.40 -28.12
CA TRP A 228 -18.77 -15.45 -29.14
C TRP A 228 -17.79 -15.38 -30.31
N ARG A 229 -16.50 -15.65 -30.06
CA ARG A 229 -15.50 -15.78 -31.13
C ARG A 229 -15.88 -16.90 -32.09
N GLU A 230 -16.24 -18.07 -31.57
CA GLU A 230 -16.71 -19.22 -32.35
C GLU A 230 -18.03 -18.92 -33.07
N ALA A 231 -19.00 -18.30 -32.39
CA ALA A 231 -20.29 -17.96 -32.99
C ALA A 231 -20.14 -17.01 -34.20
N VAL A 232 -19.21 -16.04 -34.13
CA VAL A 232 -18.89 -15.15 -35.26
C VAL A 232 -18.25 -15.93 -36.42
N VAL A 233 -17.39 -16.90 -36.13
CA VAL A 233 -16.80 -17.75 -37.19
C VAL A 233 -17.85 -18.65 -37.81
N ASP A 234 -18.72 -19.25 -36.99
CA ASP A 234 -19.83 -20.09 -37.44
C ASP A 234 -20.73 -19.33 -38.43
N GLN A 235 -21.11 -18.10 -38.06
CA GLN A 235 -21.93 -17.26 -38.91
C GLN A 235 -21.26 -16.98 -40.27
N LYS A 236 -20.00 -16.52 -40.26
CA LYS A 236 -19.26 -16.23 -41.50
C LYS A 236 -18.98 -17.47 -42.35
N THR A 237 -18.77 -18.61 -41.71
CA THR A 237 -18.56 -19.88 -42.41
C THR A 237 -19.82 -20.25 -43.18
N VAL A 238 -21.00 -20.15 -42.56
CA VAL A 238 -22.28 -20.39 -43.23
C VAL A 238 -22.54 -19.39 -44.35
N GLU A 239 -22.26 -18.11 -44.14
CA GLU A 239 -22.37 -17.07 -45.17
C GLU A 239 -21.53 -17.40 -46.41
N LEU A 240 -20.37 -18.05 -46.24
CA LEU A 240 -19.49 -18.45 -47.34
C LEU A 240 -19.88 -19.79 -47.97
N THR A 241 -20.22 -20.79 -47.15
CA THR A 241 -20.51 -22.14 -47.66
C THR A 241 -21.94 -22.31 -48.17
N GLY A 242 -22.84 -21.38 -47.85
CA GLY A 242 -24.23 -21.38 -48.30
C GLY A 242 -25.15 -22.42 -47.65
N ASP A 243 -24.61 -23.46 -47.02
CA ASP A 243 -25.40 -24.53 -46.38
C ASP A 243 -25.21 -24.57 -44.85
N ARG A 244 -26.20 -24.01 -44.14
CA ARG A 244 -26.25 -23.95 -42.67
C ARG A 244 -26.39 -25.33 -42.04
N ILE A 245 -27.14 -26.25 -42.66
CA ILE A 245 -27.43 -27.58 -42.09
C ILE A 245 -26.24 -28.51 -42.30
N ALA A 246 -25.63 -28.51 -43.49
CA ALA A 246 -24.39 -29.25 -43.74
C ALA A 246 -23.27 -28.77 -42.80
N TYR A 247 -23.17 -27.45 -42.56
CA TYR A 247 -22.22 -26.92 -41.61
C TYR A 247 -22.50 -27.39 -40.16
N ALA A 248 -23.74 -27.35 -39.70
CA ALA A 248 -24.11 -27.85 -38.37
C ALA A 248 -23.78 -29.34 -38.18
N LYS A 249 -23.99 -30.17 -39.22
CA LYS A 249 -23.58 -31.58 -39.24
C LYS A 249 -22.06 -31.73 -39.16
N ALA A 250 -21.31 -30.94 -39.95
CA ALA A 250 -19.85 -30.92 -39.94
C ALA A 250 -19.30 -30.55 -38.56
N LEU A 251 -19.86 -29.52 -37.92
CA LEU A 251 -19.50 -29.08 -36.58
C LEU A 251 -19.75 -30.17 -35.53
N THR A 252 -20.90 -30.85 -35.61
CA THR A 252 -21.25 -31.96 -34.72
C THR A 252 -20.31 -33.17 -34.92
N SER A 253 -19.94 -33.45 -36.16
CA SER A 253 -18.98 -34.52 -36.50
C SER A 253 -17.59 -34.22 -35.95
N ALA A 254 -17.09 -32.99 -36.15
CA ALA A 254 -15.81 -32.53 -35.61
C ALA A 254 -15.79 -32.57 -34.07
N ALA A 255 -16.89 -32.16 -33.43
CA ALA A 255 -17.04 -32.21 -31.98
C ALA A 255 -17.00 -33.63 -31.43
N ARG A 256 -17.62 -34.60 -32.13
CA ARG A 256 -17.61 -36.02 -31.72
C ARG A 256 -16.21 -36.61 -31.76
N ILE A 257 -15.48 -36.38 -32.86
CA ILE A 257 -14.09 -36.85 -33.02
C ILE A 257 -13.18 -36.26 -31.95
N SER A 258 -13.36 -34.97 -31.65
CA SER A 258 -12.51 -34.28 -30.66
C SER A 258 -12.84 -34.65 -29.21
N ARG A 259 -14.04 -35.20 -28.93
CA ARG A 259 -14.51 -35.50 -27.57
C ARG A 259 -13.89 -36.78 -26.99
N ASP A 260 -13.54 -37.74 -27.84
CA ASP A 260 -12.99 -39.03 -27.43
C ASP A 260 -11.50 -38.95 -27.05
N GLU A 261 -10.84 -37.81 -27.32
CA GLU A 261 -9.41 -37.61 -27.09
C GLU A 261 -9.18 -36.46 -26.08
N ALA A 262 -9.35 -36.76 -24.80
CA ALA A 262 -9.07 -35.82 -23.71
C ALA A 262 -7.56 -35.50 -23.60
N VAL A 263 -7.07 -34.49 -24.34
CA VAL A 263 -5.68 -34.01 -24.19
C VAL A 263 -5.62 -32.48 -24.03
N LEU A 264 -5.30 -32.07 -22.80
CA LEU A 264 -5.02 -30.73 -22.25
C LEU A 264 -3.77 -30.03 -22.88
N PRO A 265 -3.48 -28.74 -22.58
CA PRO A 265 -4.31 -27.53 -22.68
C PRO A 265 -3.51 -26.36 -23.30
N VAL A 266 -3.13 -26.43 -24.58
CA VAL A 266 -1.95 -25.67 -25.03
C VAL A 266 -2.17 -24.47 -25.91
N ALA A 267 -2.78 -24.70 -27.06
CA ALA A 267 -2.93 -23.68 -28.09
C ALA A 267 -4.10 -24.01 -29.03
N ALA A 268 -4.78 -25.13 -28.82
CA ALA A 268 -5.92 -25.61 -29.60
C ALA A 268 -7.08 -25.77 -28.59
N PHE A 269 -8.22 -25.06 -28.67
CA PHE A 269 -9.31 -25.31 -29.64
C PHE A 269 -9.44 -26.83 -29.82
N ILE A 270 -10.42 -27.51 -29.23
CA ILE A 270 -11.83 -27.50 -29.63
C ILE A 270 -12.71 -27.99 -28.47
N LEU A 271 -13.87 -27.35 -28.29
CA LEU A 271 -15.03 -27.88 -27.55
C LEU A 271 -14.80 -28.44 -26.13
N GLN A 272 -14.02 -27.76 -25.29
CA GLN A 272 -14.11 -28.01 -23.84
C GLN A 272 -15.28 -27.25 -23.22
N LYS A 273 -16.49 -27.76 -23.46
CA LYS A 273 -17.63 -27.77 -22.51
C LYS A 273 -18.79 -28.50 -23.17
N LYS A 274 -19.34 -29.52 -22.49
CA LYS A 274 -20.56 -30.25 -22.90
C LYS A 274 -21.78 -29.34 -23.23
N GLY A 275 -21.74 -28.03 -22.92
CA GLY A 275 -22.78 -27.04 -23.23
C GLY A 275 -22.52 -26.10 -24.41
N ASN A 276 -21.26 -25.88 -24.83
CA ASN A 276 -20.96 -24.85 -25.84
C ASN A 276 -21.41 -25.25 -27.25
N LEU A 277 -21.38 -26.54 -27.59
CA LEU A 277 -21.89 -27.02 -28.88
C LEU A 277 -23.39 -26.72 -29.04
N LYS A 278 -24.17 -27.04 -28.01
CA LYS A 278 -25.61 -26.79 -27.99
C LYS A 278 -25.88 -25.30 -28.19
N MET A 279 -25.19 -24.44 -27.42
CA MET A 279 -25.34 -22.99 -27.55
C MET A 279 -24.95 -22.48 -28.94
N ARG A 280 -23.85 -22.97 -29.53
CA ARG A 280 -23.42 -22.60 -30.89
C ARG A 280 -24.43 -23.03 -31.95
N LEU A 281 -24.93 -24.27 -31.86
CA LEU A 281 -25.98 -24.76 -32.76
C LEU A 281 -27.28 -23.96 -32.61
N THR A 282 -27.66 -23.61 -31.38
CA THR A 282 -28.81 -22.72 -31.13
C THR A 282 -28.59 -21.34 -31.75
N GLU A 283 -27.40 -20.75 -31.57
CA GLU A 283 -27.06 -19.45 -32.17
C GLU A 283 -27.05 -19.48 -33.69
N LEU A 284 -26.58 -20.58 -34.27
CA LEU A 284 -26.48 -20.79 -35.71
C LEU A 284 -27.85 -20.99 -36.36
N LEU A 285 -28.73 -21.76 -35.73
CA LEU A 285 -29.99 -22.21 -36.32
C LEU A 285 -31.16 -21.26 -36.05
N ILE A 286 -31.09 -20.42 -35.01
CA ILE A 286 -32.14 -19.47 -34.67
C ILE A 286 -31.77 -18.08 -35.20
N GLU A 287 -32.53 -17.60 -36.17
CA GLU A 287 -32.43 -16.21 -36.63
C GLU A 287 -33.00 -15.27 -35.57
N LYS A 288 -32.22 -14.23 -35.20
CA LYS A 288 -32.62 -13.27 -34.17
C LYS A 288 -32.92 -11.90 -34.79
N PRO A 289 -33.98 -11.20 -34.32
CA PRO A 289 -34.27 -9.84 -34.75
C PRO A 289 -33.17 -8.87 -34.31
N ARG A 290 -32.79 -7.92 -35.18
CA ARG A 290 -31.78 -6.90 -34.88
C ARG A 290 -32.36 -5.77 -34.00
N PRO A 291 -31.78 -5.50 -32.82
CA PRO A 291 -32.27 -4.42 -31.95
C PRO A 291 -31.85 -3.03 -32.45
N ARG A 292 -32.84 -2.13 -32.60
CA ARG A 292 -32.70 -0.78 -33.20
C ARG A 292 -31.89 0.25 -32.39
N ARG A 293 -31.75 0.09 -31.06
CA ARG A 293 -31.13 1.10 -30.15
C ARG A 293 -29.82 0.65 -29.48
N MET A 294 -29.23 -0.46 -29.93
CA MET A 294 -28.06 -1.08 -29.29
C MET A 294 -26.82 -0.15 -29.26
N GLY A 295 -26.56 0.61 -30.33
CA GLY A 295 -25.40 1.49 -30.40
C GLY A 295 -25.37 2.56 -29.29
N LEU A 296 -26.55 3.07 -28.91
CA LEU A 296 -26.71 4.11 -27.90
C LEU A 296 -26.45 3.57 -26.48
N VAL A 297 -26.84 2.31 -26.21
CA VAL A 297 -26.58 1.63 -24.93
C VAL A 297 -25.11 1.29 -24.76
N VAL A 298 -24.45 0.82 -25.82
CA VAL A 298 -23.00 0.53 -25.79
C VAL A 298 -22.18 1.81 -25.60
N ALA A 299 -22.56 2.90 -26.28
CA ALA A 299 -21.91 4.20 -26.11
C ALA A 299 -22.07 4.76 -24.68
N ALA A 300 -23.28 4.68 -24.11
CA ALA A 300 -23.53 5.11 -22.72
C ALA A 300 -22.74 4.27 -21.70
N ALA A 301 -22.64 2.95 -21.90
CA ALA A 301 -21.85 2.09 -21.01
C ALA A 301 -20.35 2.39 -21.06
N LEU A 302 -19.80 2.69 -22.25
CA LEU A 302 -18.40 3.09 -22.41
C LEU A 302 -18.12 4.46 -21.78
N ALA A 303 -19.06 5.41 -21.89
CA ALA A 303 -18.95 6.73 -21.28
C ALA A 303 -18.90 6.70 -19.75
N CYS A 304 -19.62 5.77 -19.10
CA CYS A 304 -19.58 5.62 -17.64
C CYS A 304 -18.35 4.84 -17.13
N ALA A 305 -17.78 3.95 -17.93
CA ALA A 305 -16.67 3.09 -17.50
C ALA A 305 -15.32 3.83 -17.42
N ALA A 306 -15.09 4.82 -18.29
CA ALA A 306 -13.81 5.56 -18.33
C ALA A 306 -13.58 6.45 -17.09
N PRO A 307 -14.54 7.28 -16.63
CA PRO A 307 -14.37 8.08 -15.41
C PRO A 307 -14.16 7.22 -14.16
N LEU A 308 -14.84 6.07 -14.07
CA LEU A 308 -14.71 5.15 -12.95
C LEU A 308 -13.35 4.45 -12.93
N ALA A 309 -12.83 4.04 -14.09
CA ALA A 309 -11.49 3.48 -14.19
C ALA A 309 -10.39 4.50 -13.85
N ILE A 310 -10.57 5.77 -14.23
CA ILE A 310 -9.66 6.86 -13.88
C ILE A 310 -9.69 7.11 -12.36
N ALA A 311 -10.89 7.22 -11.76
CA ALA A 311 -11.05 7.40 -10.32
C ALA A 311 -10.39 6.27 -9.51
N GLN A 312 -10.53 5.02 -9.96
CA GLN A 312 -9.85 3.88 -9.35
C GLN A 312 -8.32 3.89 -9.56
N GLY A 313 -7.84 4.33 -10.73
CA GLY A 313 -6.40 4.48 -11.00
C GLY A 313 -5.74 5.50 -10.05
N VAL A 314 -6.44 6.59 -9.72
CA VAL A 314 -6.00 7.56 -8.71
C VAL A 314 -5.96 6.91 -7.32
N LEU A 315 -6.96 6.10 -6.95
CA LEU A 315 -6.99 5.38 -5.67
C LEU A 315 -5.85 4.36 -5.53
N ILE A 316 -5.50 3.67 -6.61
CA ILE A 316 -4.39 2.68 -6.66
C ILE A 316 -3.02 3.36 -6.51
N LYS A 317 -2.87 4.58 -7.05
CA LYS A 317 -1.64 5.37 -6.93
C LYS A 317 -1.54 6.09 -5.58
N GLY A 318 -2.67 6.37 -4.95
CA GLY A 318 -2.76 6.97 -3.62
C GLY A 318 -2.11 6.08 -2.56
N THR A 319 -1.11 6.65 -1.89
CA THR A 319 -0.41 6.18 -0.69
C THR A 319 0.85 5.32 -0.85
N ALA A 320 1.68 5.43 -1.89
CA ALA A 320 3.14 5.27 -1.63
C ALA A 320 3.59 6.53 -0.83
N ALA A 321 4.46 6.54 0.18
CA ALA A 321 5.60 5.68 0.53
C ALA A 321 5.78 5.45 2.05
N THR A 322 6.70 4.53 2.39
CA THR A 322 7.27 4.12 3.70
C THR A 322 8.38 5.10 4.16
N PRO A 323 8.74 5.23 5.47
CA PRO A 323 9.43 6.39 6.05
C PRO A 323 10.83 6.67 5.49
N GLY A 324 11.09 7.93 5.10
CA GLY A 324 12.43 8.51 4.97
C GLY A 324 13.08 8.48 3.58
N ALA A 325 12.51 9.16 2.58
CA ALA A 325 13.18 9.38 1.29
C ALA A 325 13.45 10.88 1.03
N ASP A 326 14.73 11.24 1.20
CA ASP A 326 15.53 12.34 0.66
C ASP A 326 14.80 13.60 0.18
N ILE A 327 14.67 14.59 1.08
CA ILE A 327 14.47 15.98 0.68
C ILE A 327 15.84 16.64 0.63
N ALA A 328 16.19 17.15 -0.54
CA ALA A 328 17.35 18.00 -0.71
C ALA A 328 16.96 19.46 -0.40
N TYR A 329 17.09 19.86 0.86
CA TYR A 329 17.08 21.28 1.21
C TYR A 329 18.32 21.93 0.59
N SER A 330 18.12 22.99 -0.18
CA SER A 330 19.20 23.64 -0.94
C SER A 330 19.14 25.17 -0.90
N HIS A 331 18.21 25.72 -0.11
CA HIS A 331 18.08 27.15 0.12
C HIS A 331 17.59 27.43 1.54
N ALA A 332 17.97 28.58 2.09
CA ALA A 332 17.46 29.03 3.39
C ALA A 332 16.02 29.54 3.28
N VAL A 333 15.24 29.48 4.36
CA VAL A 333 13.85 30.00 4.35
C VAL A 333 13.82 31.54 4.32
N LEU A 334 14.77 32.18 4.99
CA LEU A 334 14.99 33.63 5.03
C LEU A 334 16.45 33.97 4.78
N ASP A 335 16.74 35.19 4.33
CA ASP A 335 18.13 35.67 4.24
C ASP A 335 18.69 35.99 5.63
N LYS A 336 17.86 36.60 6.50
CA LYS A 336 18.21 36.97 7.87
C LYS A 336 17.01 36.70 8.78
N ALA A 337 17.29 36.27 10.02
CA ALA A 337 16.25 36.15 11.02
C ALA A 337 16.82 36.13 12.44
N ARG A 338 15.99 36.51 13.41
CA ARG A 338 16.20 36.23 14.83
C ARG A 338 15.24 35.13 15.29
N LEU A 339 15.75 34.04 15.87
CA LEU A 339 14.90 33.05 16.50
C LEU A 339 14.26 33.65 17.75
N THR A 340 12.93 33.75 17.77
CA THR A 340 12.18 34.29 18.92
C THR A 340 11.47 33.21 19.72
N SER A 341 11.12 32.08 19.09
CA SER A 341 10.47 30.96 19.76
C SER A 341 10.90 29.63 19.12
N PRO A 342 11.49 28.69 19.88
CA PRO A 342 11.89 27.38 19.38
C PRO A 342 10.70 26.40 19.37
N PHE A 343 10.89 25.24 18.74
CA PHE A 343 9.94 24.13 18.77
C PHE A 343 9.91 23.44 20.15
N GLY A 344 8.71 23.03 20.59
CA GLY A 344 8.53 22.26 21.84
C GLY A 344 7.67 22.95 22.91
N ASN A 345 7.62 22.35 24.10
CA ASN A 345 6.80 22.83 25.21
C ASN A 345 7.35 24.13 25.81
N ARG A 346 6.57 25.21 25.77
CA ARG A 346 6.91 26.51 26.36
C ARG A 346 6.01 26.88 27.52
N LYS A 347 6.59 27.49 28.56
CA LYS A 347 5.86 28.12 29.67
C LYS A 347 5.34 29.49 29.20
N HIS A 348 4.02 29.69 29.26
CA HIS A 348 3.40 30.94 28.80
C HIS A 348 3.85 32.13 29.68
N PRO A 349 4.43 33.21 29.11
CA PRO A 349 5.09 34.28 29.88
C PRO A 349 4.13 35.09 30.77
N ILE A 350 2.81 34.99 30.54
CA ILE A 350 1.78 35.71 31.31
C ILE A 350 0.95 34.76 32.21
N SER A 351 0.92 33.43 31.93
CA SER A 351 0.01 32.49 32.63
C SER A 351 0.69 31.25 33.23
N GLY A 352 1.96 31.01 32.95
CA GLY A 352 2.77 29.99 33.63
C GLY A 352 2.53 28.53 33.22
N LYS A 353 1.66 28.22 32.25
CA LYS A 353 1.37 26.84 31.78
C LYS A 353 2.26 26.42 30.61
N MET A 354 2.60 25.13 30.52
CA MET A 354 3.36 24.53 29.41
C MET A 354 2.45 24.27 28.19
N LYS A 355 2.83 24.78 27.00
CA LYS A 355 2.10 24.64 25.72
C LYS A 355 3.07 24.17 24.63
N GLN A 356 2.69 23.17 23.84
CA GLN A 356 3.47 22.71 22.69
C GLN A 356 3.47 23.75 21.56
N HIS A 357 4.64 24.04 21.02
CA HIS A 357 4.85 24.84 19.80
C HIS A 357 5.30 23.92 18.67
N ASP A 358 4.47 23.79 17.62
CA ASP A 358 4.66 22.83 16.52
C ASP A 358 5.59 23.34 15.40
N GLY A 359 6.24 24.48 15.60
CA GLY A 359 7.17 25.09 14.66
C GLY A 359 8.20 25.98 15.35
N VAL A 360 8.84 26.84 14.56
CA VAL A 360 9.75 27.91 15.03
C VAL A 360 9.24 29.28 14.60
N ASP A 361 9.46 30.28 15.44
CA ASP A 361 9.15 31.67 15.11
C ASP A 361 10.43 32.44 14.82
N LEU A 362 10.52 32.96 13.59
CA LEU A 362 11.66 33.67 13.04
C LEU A 362 11.28 35.14 12.83
N ALA A 363 11.73 36.03 13.70
CA ALA A 363 11.45 37.46 13.60
C ALA A 363 12.42 38.15 12.63
N GLU A 364 11.86 38.96 11.74
CA GLU A 364 12.58 39.84 10.81
C GLU A 364 11.65 40.98 10.36
N ALA A 365 12.17 41.97 9.63
CA ALA A 365 11.36 43.07 9.10
C ALA A 365 10.17 42.59 8.24
N GLU A 366 8.99 43.20 8.43
CA GLU A 366 7.81 42.91 7.61
C GLU A 366 8.08 43.20 6.12
N GLY A 367 7.59 42.34 5.23
CA GLY A 367 7.71 42.49 3.79
C GLY A 367 8.95 41.84 3.16
N VAL A 368 9.89 41.30 3.95
CA VAL A 368 11.04 40.55 3.40
C VAL A 368 10.59 39.27 2.70
N PRO A 369 11.29 38.84 1.63
CA PRO A 369 10.93 37.62 0.90
C PRO A 369 11.11 36.38 1.77
N VAL A 370 10.13 35.46 1.67
CA VAL A 370 10.19 34.10 2.22
C VAL A 370 10.40 33.13 1.07
N TYR A 371 11.40 32.25 1.19
CA TYR A 371 11.80 31.34 0.12
C TYR A 371 11.38 29.90 0.40
N ALA A 372 11.15 29.12 -0.66
CA ALA A 372 11.01 27.68 -0.55
C ALA A 372 12.39 27.02 -0.28
N PRO A 373 12.59 26.30 0.84
CA PRO A 373 13.88 25.66 1.12
C PRO A 373 14.12 24.39 0.28
N ALA A 374 13.06 23.83 -0.30
CA ALA A 374 13.07 22.66 -1.17
C ALA A 374 12.09 22.85 -2.35
N SER A 375 12.31 22.10 -3.43
CA SER A 375 11.37 22.07 -4.56
C SER A 375 10.11 21.28 -4.19
N GLY A 376 8.94 21.69 -4.67
CA GLY A 376 7.68 21.05 -4.31
C GLY A 376 6.46 21.64 -5.00
N VAL A 377 5.27 21.23 -4.54
CA VAL A 377 3.99 21.74 -5.05
C VAL A 377 3.23 22.43 -3.91
N ILE A 378 2.70 23.62 -4.18
CA ILE A 378 1.87 24.35 -3.23
C ILE A 378 0.51 23.67 -3.12
N THR A 379 0.18 23.14 -1.94
CA THR A 379 -1.10 22.48 -1.69
C THR A 379 -2.15 23.44 -1.16
N LEU A 380 -1.73 24.52 -0.50
CA LEU A 380 -2.60 25.57 -0.01
C LEU A 380 -1.89 26.93 -0.02
N ALA A 381 -2.61 27.97 -0.41
CA ALA A 381 -2.20 29.37 -0.28
C ALA A 381 -3.47 30.18 0.01
N ALA A 382 -3.77 30.38 1.28
CA ALA A 382 -4.99 31.03 1.72
C ALA A 382 -4.85 31.58 3.15
N GLU A 383 -5.72 32.52 3.51
CA GLU A 383 -5.85 32.97 4.90
C GLU A 383 -6.49 31.89 5.77
N LYS A 384 -5.87 31.56 6.90
CA LYS A 384 -6.26 30.46 7.80
C LYS A 384 -6.14 30.85 9.28
N GLY A 385 -7.16 31.57 9.76
CA GLY A 385 -7.37 31.83 11.18
C GLY A 385 -6.12 32.39 11.86
N ALA A 386 -5.67 31.75 12.94
CA ALA A 386 -4.51 32.20 13.70
C ALA A 386 -3.17 32.11 12.95
N TYR A 387 -3.07 31.32 11.87
CA TYR A 387 -1.91 31.33 10.97
C TYR A 387 -1.87 32.55 10.05
N GLY A 388 -2.96 33.34 9.92
CA GLY A 388 -3.02 34.41 8.92
C GLY A 388 -2.89 33.87 7.51
N ASN A 389 -2.22 34.59 6.62
CA ASN A 389 -1.87 34.06 5.30
C ASN A 389 -0.90 32.89 5.45
N LEU A 390 -1.33 31.74 4.95
CA LEU A 390 -0.67 30.47 5.11
C LEU A 390 -0.36 29.86 3.75
N VAL A 391 0.89 29.46 3.55
CA VAL A 391 1.32 28.64 2.41
C VAL A 391 1.72 27.26 2.91
N LEU A 392 1.19 26.21 2.27
CA LEU A 392 1.63 24.82 2.48
C LEU A 392 2.35 24.35 1.22
N LEU A 393 3.56 23.87 1.39
CA LEU A 393 4.39 23.29 0.33
C LEU A 393 4.57 21.80 0.61
N GLN A 394 4.16 20.96 -0.33
CA GLN A 394 4.44 19.53 -0.31
C GLN A 394 5.79 19.28 -1.00
N ALA A 395 6.82 18.97 -0.20
CA ALA A 395 8.20 18.80 -0.68
C ALA A 395 8.49 17.35 -1.10
N SER A 396 7.86 16.38 -0.44
CA SER A 396 7.90 14.95 -0.80
C SER A 396 6.58 14.28 -0.43
N GLU A 397 6.40 12.97 -0.67
CA GLU A 397 5.18 12.26 -0.26
C GLU A 397 4.94 12.28 1.26
N GLN A 398 5.98 12.50 2.07
CA GLN A 398 5.90 12.45 3.53
C GLN A 398 6.16 13.79 4.21
N THR A 399 6.69 14.78 3.50
CA THR A 399 7.04 16.06 4.12
C THR A 399 6.26 17.21 3.54
N SER A 400 5.59 17.93 4.42
CA SER A 400 4.99 19.22 4.13
C SER A 400 5.61 20.31 5.01
N LEU A 401 5.77 21.47 4.41
CA LEU A 401 6.30 22.67 5.04
C LEU A 401 5.18 23.70 5.13
N ARG A 402 5.06 24.37 6.28
CA ARG A 402 4.05 25.41 6.48
C ARG A 402 4.69 26.75 6.78
N PHE A 403 4.18 27.78 6.13
CA PHE A 403 4.65 29.16 6.24
C PHE A 403 3.48 30.04 6.66
N GLY A 404 3.38 30.35 7.95
CA GLY A 404 2.33 31.17 8.53
C GLY A 404 2.76 32.63 8.76
N GLN A 405 1.79 33.46 9.11
CA GLN A 405 1.90 34.89 9.39
C GLN A 405 2.32 35.74 8.18
N LEU A 406 2.22 35.24 6.95
CA LEU A 406 2.71 35.96 5.77
C LEU A 406 1.96 37.28 5.53
N GLN A 407 2.64 38.31 5.06
CA GLN A 407 1.98 39.56 4.65
C GLN A 407 1.32 39.39 3.27
N SER A 408 2.02 38.74 2.34
CA SER A 408 1.51 38.42 1.01
C SER A 408 1.93 37.02 0.57
N MET A 409 1.15 36.41 -0.33
CA MET A 409 1.45 35.11 -0.95
C MET A 409 1.77 35.34 -2.42
N ALA A 410 2.95 34.94 -2.86
CA ALA A 410 3.40 35.08 -4.26
C ALA A 410 2.97 33.88 -5.14
N VAL A 411 2.36 32.87 -4.52
CA VAL A 411 1.96 31.59 -5.12
C VAL A 411 0.49 31.27 -4.84
N LYS A 412 -0.06 30.34 -5.61
CA LYS A 412 -1.41 29.78 -5.41
C LYS A 412 -1.37 28.26 -5.35
N ALA A 413 -2.42 27.66 -4.79
CA ALA A 413 -2.57 26.20 -4.76
C ALA A 413 -2.47 25.60 -6.18
N GLY A 414 -1.66 24.55 -6.31
CA GLY A 414 -1.34 23.89 -7.58
C GLY A 414 -0.05 24.35 -8.25
N ASP A 415 0.55 25.46 -7.83
CA ASP A 415 1.82 25.93 -8.39
C ASP A 415 2.98 24.99 -8.00
N THR A 416 3.91 24.76 -8.94
CA THR A 416 5.16 24.05 -8.67
C THR A 416 6.28 25.06 -8.46
N VAL A 417 7.02 24.92 -7.37
CA VAL A 417 8.12 25.83 -6.99
C VAL A 417 9.43 25.07 -6.88
N LYS A 418 10.54 25.77 -7.15
CA LYS A 418 11.90 25.28 -6.95
C LYS A 418 12.46 25.83 -5.64
N ALA A 419 13.49 25.16 -5.11
CA ALA A 419 14.24 25.70 -3.98
C ALA A 419 14.81 27.09 -4.33
N GLY A 420 14.61 28.07 -3.45
CA GLY A 420 14.98 29.47 -3.65
C GLY A 420 13.90 30.34 -4.31
N ASP A 421 12.79 29.76 -4.78
CA ASP A 421 11.68 30.58 -5.29
C ASP A 421 10.99 31.33 -4.14
N VAL A 422 10.60 32.59 -4.39
CA VAL A 422 9.86 33.40 -3.42
C VAL A 422 8.41 32.91 -3.37
N ILE A 423 7.98 32.46 -2.19
CA ILE A 423 6.62 31.96 -1.95
C ILE A 423 5.69 33.01 -1.33
N GLY A 424 6.26 34.06 -0.74
CA GLY A 424 5.51 35.15 -0.12
C GLY A 424 6.43 36.16 0.55
N THR A 425 5.84 37.04 1.33
CA THR A 425 6.58 38.00 2.17
C THR A 425 6.22 37.82 3.63
N LEU A 426 7.20 37.98 4.52
CA LEU A 426 7.02 37.87 5.97
C LEU A 426 6.04 38.94 6.46
N GLY A 427 5.20 38.59 7.43
CA GLY A 427 4.20 39.51 7.96
C GLY A 427 3.82 39.24 9.40
N GLN A 428 2.60 39.64 9.71
CA GLN A 428 1.92 39.48 10.99
C GLN A 428 0.41 39.37 10.78
N SER A 429 -0.02 38.71 9.69
CA SER A 429 -1.43 38.73 9.26
C SER A 429 -2.37 37.90 10.13
N GLY A 430 -1.84 36.97 10.94
CA GLY A 430 -2.61 36.13 11.84
C GLY A 430 -2.54 36.60 13.29
N GLN A 431 -2.56 35.64 14.22
CA GLN A 431 -2.39 35.92 15.65
C GLN A 431 -0.91 36.07 15.99
N ALA A 432 -0.36 37.25 15.71
CA ALA A 432 1.04 37.59 15.95
C ALA A 432 1.18 38.79 16.90
N THR A 433 2.20 38.78 17.77
CA THR A 433 2.56 39.93 18.63
C THR A 433 3.51 40.91 17.95
N GLY A 434 4.02 40.56 16.78
CA GLY A 434 4.86 41.39 15.91
C GLY A 434 5.29 40.60 14.66
N PRO A 435 5.97 41.24 13.68
CA PRO A 435 6.40 40.58 12.45
C PRO A 435 7.32 39.38 12.69
N HIS A 436 6.88 38.20 12.27
CA HIS A 436 7.67 36.97 12.29
C HIS A 436 7.13 35.96 11.28
N LEU A 437 7.97 35.04 10.83
CA LEU A 437 7.56 33.84 10.12
C LEU A 437 7.35 32.72 11.13
N HIS A 438 6.15 32.15 11.14
CA HIS A 438 5.89 30.89 11.84
C HIS A 438 6.12 29.73 10.85
N PHE A 439 7.14 28.92 11.09
CA PHE A 439 7.59 27.89 10.17
C PHE A 439 7.53 26.49 10.81
N GLU A 440 6.83 25.57 10.14
CA GLU A 440 6.65 24.19 10.60
C GLU A 440 7.15 23.18 9.57
N VAL A 441 7.71 22.07 10.06
CA VAL A 441 8.08 20.90 9.26
C VAL A 441 7.23 19.72 9.73
N TRP A 442 6.51 19.09 8.80
CA TRP A 442 5.64 17.95 9.10
C TRP A 442 6.13 16.71 8.37
N ARG A 443 6.49 15.65 9.10
CA ARG A 443 6.87 14.35 8.53
C ARG A 443 5.82 13.29 8.87
N GLY A 444 5.24 12.66 7.86
CA GLY A 444 4.25 11.60 8.05
C GLY A 444 3.00 12.03 8.84
N GLY A 445 2.70 13.33 8.86
CA GLY A 445 1.58 13.90 9.63
C GLY A 445 1.92 14.32 11.06
N VAL A 446 3.18 14.24 11.48
CA VAL A 446 3.66 14.70 12.81
C VAL A 446 4.58 15.91 12.63
N ALA A 447 4.40 16.95 13.45
CA ALA A 447 5.30 18.09 13.49
C ALA A 447 6.65 17.68 14.09
N VAL A 448 7.75 18.05 13.42
CA VAL A 448 9.12 17.79 13.87
C VAL A 448 9.86 19.11 14.05
N ASP A 449 10.88 19.11 14.91
CA ASP A 449 11.66 20.31 15.22
C ASP A 449 12.47 20.78 13.99
N PRO A 450 12.16 21.96 13.41
CA PRO A 450 12.89 22.51 12.27
C PRO A 450 14.37 22.81 12.56
N GLN A 451 14.75 23.01 13.83
CA GLN A 451 16.15 23.29 14.22
C GLN A 451 17.04 22.06 14.17
N THR A 452 16.45 20.86 14.26
CA THR A 452 17.19 19.58 14.23
C THR A 452 17.06 18.83 12.90
N GLU A 453 16.37 19.42 11.92
CA GLU A 453 16.14 18.83 10.61
C GLU A 453 17.43 18.87 9.77
N GLU A 454 17.95 17.69 9.39
CA GLU A 454 19.21 17.57 8.66
C GLU A 454 19.14 18.28 7.29
N GLY A 455 20.13 19.15 7.03
CA GLY A 455 20.26 19.91 5.78
C GLY A 455 19.36 21.14 5.66
N LEU A 456 18.40 21.35 6.57
CA LEU A 456 17.52 22.51 6.56
C LEU A 456 18.24 23.75 7.12
N THR A 457 18.21 24.85 6.37
CA THR A 457 18.74 26.14 6.83
C THR A 457 17.57 27.10 7.07
N LEU A 458 17.36 27.54 8.31
CA LEU A 458 16.25 28.43 8.67
C LEU A 458 16.47 29.87 8.15
N ALA A 459 17.68 30.40 8.31
CA ALA A 459 18.09 31.65 7.70
C ALA A 459 19.58 31.60 7.35
N SER A 460 20.00 32.31 6.29
CA SER A 460 21.42 32.41 5.93
C SER A 460 22.23 33.09 7.05
N ASP A 461 21.70 34.17 7.62
CA ASP A 461 22.20 34.81 8.84
C ASP A 461 21.17 34.66 9.99
N LEU A 462 21.30 33.61 10.81
CA LEU A 462 20.41 33.35 11.94
C LEU A 462 21.01 33.85 13.27
N PHE A 463 20.32 34.76 13.96
CA PHE A 463 20.65 35.18 15.32
C PHE A 463 19.81 34.41 16.34
N VAL A 464 20.47 33.64 17.22
CA VAL A 464 19.83 32.92 18.33
C VAL A 464 20.17 33.63 19.64
N PRO A 465 19.18 34.14 20.40
CA PRO A 465 19.44 34.70 21.72
C PRO A 465 19.92 33.64 22.71
N ALA A 466 20.89 34.00 23.56
CA ALA A 466 21.36 33.16 24.65
C ALA A 466 20.17 32.67 25.51
N GLY A 467 20.07 31.35 25.72
CA GLY A 467 18.95 30.69 26.41
C GLY A 467 17.81 30.17 25.52
N LEU A 468 17.84 30.43 24.20
CA LEU A 468 17.05 29.70 23.19
C LEU A 468 17.92 28.79 22.30
N GLU A 469 19.20 28.72 22.63
CA GLU A 469 20.17 27.81 22.04
C GLU A 469 19.84 26.39 22.53
N LYS A 470 19.47 25.49 21.61
CA LYS A 470 19.65 24.06 21.85
C LYS A 470 21.10 23.78 21.51
N GLU A 471 21.97 23.78 22.52
CA GLU A 471 23.33 23.31 22.31
C GLU A 471 23.31 21.82 21.99
N ALA A 472 23.97 21.48 20.89
CA ALA A 472 24.72 20.25 20.84
C ALA A 472 25.85 20.32 21.90
N GLY A 473 25.51 20.03 23.16
CA GLY A 473 26.45 19.82 24.26
C GLY A 473 26.89 21.05 25.08
N ALA A 474 26.57 20.98 26.38
CA ALA A 474 27.26 21.49 27.58
C ALA A 474 27.07 22.97 28.05
N SER A 475 26.26 23.13 29.11
CA SER A 475 26.23 24.30 30.01
C SER A 475 27.11 24.08 31.25
N GLU A 476 27.57 25.15 31.92
CA GLU A 476 27.46 25.22 33.40
C GLU A 476 27.69 26.62 34.02
N SER A 477 26.99 26.89 35.12
CA SER A 477 27.33 27.87 36.16
C SER A 477 27.04 27.32 37.56
N THR A 478 27.95 27.55 38.50
CA THR A 478 28.09 26.99 39.85
C THR A 478 27.36 27.77 40.97
N ASP A 479 26.62 27.10 41.87
CA ASP A 479 26.33 27.57 43.25
C ASP A 479 26.30 26.38 44.26
N PRO A 480 27.10 26.36 45.35
CA PRO A 480 27.27 25.19 46.22
C PRO A 480 26.23 25.01 47.34
N SER A 481 25.22 25.88 47.48
CA SER A 481 24.24 25.77 48.58
C SER A 481 23.02 24.89 48.27
N ALA A 482 22.88 24.38 47.05
CA ALA A 482 21.75 23.54 46.63
C ALA A 482 21.91 22.04 46.94
N MET A 483 23.10 21.60 47.38
CA MET A 483 23.42 20.17 47.54
C MET A 483 22.67 19.47 48.69
N THR A 484 22.30 20.17 49.76
CA THR A 484 21.64 19.53 50.91
C THR A 484 20.12 19.38 50.77
N GLU A 485 19.47 20.16 49.89
CA GLU A 485 18.02 20.02 49.62
C GLU A 485 17.71 18.94 48.57
N ALA A 486 18.67 18.58 47.72
CA ALA A 486 18.47 17.68 46.59
C ALA A 486 18.03 16.26 46.99
N CYS A 487 18.50 15.73 48.14
CA CYS A 487 18.13 14.38 48.59
C CYS A 487 16.72 14.32 49.22
N SER A 488 16.23 15.43 49.79
CA SER A 488 14.89 15.44 50.40
C SER A 488 13.76 15.33 49.37
N GLN A 489 14.03 15.71 48.12
CA GLN A 489 13.08 15.59 46.99
C GLN A 489 13.00 14.16 46.41
N VAL A 490 13.93 13.27 46.80
CA VAL A 490 13.97 11.86 46.36
C VAL A 490 12.86 11.05 47.06
N ASP A 491 12.62 11.32 48.34
CA ASP A 491 11.54 10.70 49.12
C ASP A 491 10.15 11.06 48.57
N ASP A 492 9.97 12.31 48.12
CA ASP A 492 8.73 12.77 47.49
C ASP A 492 8.49 12.05 46.15
N PHE A 493 9.53 11.75 45.37
CA PHE A 493 9.42 10.98 44.14
C PHE A 493 9.05 9.52 44.39
N LEU A 494 9.69 8.86 45.37
CA LEU A 494 9.43 7.45 45.68
C LEU A 494 8.07 7.21 46.36
N SER A 495 7.55 8.22 47.05
CA SER A 495 6.21 8.20 47.64
C SER A 495 5.11 8.63 46.65
N ALA A 496 5.47 9.29 45.55
CA ALA A 496 4.52 9.69 44.51
C ALA A 496 4.04 8.48 43.66
N PRO A 497 2.74 8.42 43.31
CA PRO A 497 2.24 7.37 42.45
C PRO A 497 2.79 7.54 41.03
N VAL A 498 3.43 6.49 40.48
CA VAL A 498 3.84 6.48 39.07
C VAL A 498 2.60 6.62 38.18
N THR A 499 2.55 7.68 37.38
CA THR A 499 1.40 8.04 36.53
C THR A 499 1.50 7.49 35.11
N ASP A 500 2.62 6.86 34.76
CA ASP A 500 2.82 6.22 33.46
C ASP A 500 1.79 5.11 33.24
N VAL A 501 0.96 5.26 32.20
CA VAL A 501 -0.17 4.39 31.92
C VAL A 501 0.29 2.96 31.61
N ALA A 502 1.43 2.78 30.94
CA ALA A 502 1.98 1.47 30.65
C ALA A 502 2.50 0.79 31.93
N TRP A 503 3.13 1.55 32.82
CA TRP A 503 3.60 1.08 34.12
C TRP A 503 2.44 0.64 35.02
N VAL A 504 1.41 1.47 35.14
CA VAL A 504 0.21 1.20 35.95
C VAL A 504 -0.55 -0.01 35.40
N ALA A 505 -0.74 -0.08 34.08
CA ALA A 505 -1.42 -1.22 33.44
C ALA A 505 -0.64 -2.52 33.63
N ARG A 506 0.69 -2.48 33.48
CA ARG A 506 1.55 -3.65 33.69
C ARG A 506 1.57 -4.09 35.14
N LYS A 507 1.66 -3.16 36.11
CA LYS A 507 1.59 -3.46 37.54
C LYS A 507 0.25 -4.10 37.92
N ALA A 508 -0.87 -3.62 37.36
CA ALA A 508 -2.18 -4.21 37.56
C ALA A 508 -2.29 -5.64 36.97
N GLN A 509 -1.80 -5.84 35.75
CA GLN A 509 -1.76 -7.14 35.10
C GLN A 509 -0.90 -8.15 35.88
N ALA A 510 0.27 -7.71 36.35
CA ALA A 510 1.16 -8.51 37.17
C ALA A 510 0.50 -8.90 38.51
N SER A 511 -0.18 -7.95 39.17
CA SER A 511 -0.94 -8.23 40.39
C SER A 511 -2.03 -9.27 40.18
N SER A 512 -2.82 -9.17 39.09
CA SER A 512 -3.81 -10.18 38.74
C SER A 512 -3.20 -11.55 38.41
N ALA A 513 -2.05 -11.58 37.72
CA ALA A 513 -1.36 -12.81 37.38
C ALA A 513 -0.78 -13.51 38.62
N ASN A 514 -0.21 -12.76 39.56
CA ASN A 514 0.31 -13.29 40.82
C ASN A 514 -0.81 -13.80 41.73
N ALA A 515 -1.95 -13.08 41.79
CA ALA A 515 -3.13 -13.51 42.53
C ALA A 515 -3.71 -14.84 41.97
N ALA A 516 -3.74 -14.99 40.64
CA ALA A 516 -4.16 -16.24 40.00
C ALA A 516 -3.20 -17.41 40.27
N ALA A 517 -1.92 -17.12 40.55
CA ALA A 517 -0.92 -18.11 40.96
C ALA A 517 -0.94 -18.41 42.48
N GLY A 518 -1.90 -17.85 43.23
CA GLY A 518 -2.02 -18.05 44.68
C GLY A 518 -0.99 -17.30 45.52
N LEU A 519 -0.32 -16.29 44.95
CA LEU A 519 0.68 -15.48 45.63
C LEU A 519 0.04 -14.20 46.19
N ALA A 520 0.01 -14.06 47.51
CA ALA A 520 -0.51 -12.88 48.20
C ALA A 520 0.62 -11.89 48.51
N ILE A 521 1.05 -11.13 47.51
CA ILE A 521 2.11 -10.12 47.66
C ILE A 521 1.49 -8.79 48.04
N GLY A 522 1.82 -8.29 49.24
CA GLY A 522 1.35 -7.01 49.75
C GLY A 522 1.91 -5.81 48.96
N LYS A 523 1.26 -4.64 49.06
CA LYS A 523 1.68 -3.42 48.34
C LYS A 523 3.08 -2.92 48.72
N ASP A 524 3.50 -3.20 49.95
CA ASP A 524 4.78 -2.75 50.52
C ASP A 524 5.79 -3.89 50.66
N TRP A 525 5.52 -5.02 50.01
CA TRP A 525 6.38 -6.19 50.08
C TRP A 525 7.59 -6.03 49.14
N GLN A 526 8.80 -6.21 49.66
CA GLN A 526 10.05 -6.19 48.88
C GLN A 526 10.73 -7.57 48.91
N PRO A 527 11.32 -8.01 47.78
CA PRO A 527 12.03 -9.29 47.72
C PRO A 527 13.35 -9.24 48.51
N GLU A 528 13.68 -10.32 49.22
CA GLU A 528 14.95 -10.45 49.93
C GLU A 528 16.11 -10.65 48.93
N THR A 529 17.11 -9.75 49.00
CA THR A 529 18.25 -9.72 48.07
C THR A 529 19.37 -10.66 48.54
N VAL A 530 19.84 -11.54 47.66
CA VAL A 530 21.02 -12.39 47.89
C VAL A 530 22.31 -11.69 47.44
N SER A 531 22.25 -10.99 46.30
CA SER A 531 23.31 -10.10 45.85
C SER A 531 22.73 -8.96 45.04
N HIS A 532 22.95 -7.73 45.47
CA HIS A 532 22.53 -6.53 44.75
C HIS A 532 23.78 -5.75 44.34
N PRO A 533 24.06 -5.57 43.04
CA PRO A 533 25.10 -4.63 42.63
C PRO A 533 24.64 -3.23 43.04
N SER A 534 25.43 -2.54 43.87
CA SER A 534 25.19 -1.12 44.12
C SER A 534 25.26 -0.41 42.76
N PRO A 535 24.19 0.26 42.32
CA PRO A 535 24.16 0.84 41.00
C PRO A 535 25.22 1.93 40.92
N SER A 536 26.01 1.90 39.85
CA SER A 536 27.10 2.86 39.70
C SER A 536 26.54 4.26 39.50
N TYR A 537 27.00 5.22 40.29
CA TYR A 537 26.53 6.60 40.17
C TYR A 537 27.03 7.17 38.81
N PRO A 538 26.14 7.63 37.92
CA PRO A 538 26.55 8.03 36.57
C PRO A 538 27.57 9.17 36.60
N VAL A 539 28.68 9.03 35.86
CA VAL A 539 29.70 10.08 35.73
C VAL A 539 29.12 11.42 35.23
N PRO A 540 28.17 11.45 34.27
CA PRO A 540 27.51 12.68 33.87
C PRO A 540 26.73 13.33 35.03
N ALA A 541 25.96 12.53 35.79
CA ALA A 541 25.25 13.03 36.98
C ALA A 541 26.21 13.53 38.07
N ALA A 542 27.40 12.94 38.19
CA ALA A 542 28.40 13.31 39.19
C ALA A 542 29.08 14.63 38.86
N THR A 543 29.23 14.90 37.57
CA THR A 543 29.82 16.14 37.06
C THR A 543 28.89 17.31 37.34
N GLU A 544 27.57 17.09 37.23
CA GLU A 544 26.52 18.10 37.39
C GLU A 544 25.88 18.11 38.80
N MET A 545 26.42 17.35 39.75
CA MET A 545 25.92 17.23 41.14
C MET A 545 24.41 16.90 41.27
N LEU A 546 23.88 16.02 40.41
CA LEU A 546 22.45 15.72 40.33
C LEU A 546 22.02 14.61 41.31
N SER A 547 21.13 14.85 42.27
CA SER A 547 20.51 13.73 43.02
C SER A 547 19.25 13.22 42.32
N GLY A 548 18.93 11.93 42.44
CA GLY A 548 17.74 11.36 41.80
C GLY A 548 17.31 10.00 42.34
N ALA A 549 16.08 9.61 42.04
CA ALA A 549 15.55 8.26 42.28
C ALA A 549 15.07 7.58 41.01
N CYS A 550 15.03 6.25 41.04
CA CYS A 550 14.40 5.40 40.05
C CYS A 550 13.53 4.34 40.71
N LEU A 551 12.34 4.10 40.15
CA LEU A 551 11.54 2.91 40.46
C LEU A 551 11.71 1.89 39.34
N VAL A 552 12.19 0.69 39.65
CA VAL A 552 12.43 -0.37 38.67
C VAL A 552 11.42 -1.49 38.85
N MET A 553 10.71 -1.87 37.78
CA MET A 553 9.76 -2.97 37.77
C MET A 553 10.29 -4.14 36.96
N PHE A 554 10.21 -5.34 37.54
CA PHE A 554 10.68 -6.56 36.89
C PHE A 554 9.87 -7.79 37.30
N ASP A 555 10.02 -8.85 36.53
CA ASP A 555 9.51 -10.18 36.85
C ASP A 555 10.64 -11.01 37.46
N LEU A 556 10.44 -11.56 38.65
CA LEU A 556 11.40 -12.43 39.31
C LEU A 556 11.19 -13.88 38.86
N GLY A 557 12.17 -14.41 38.14
CA GLY A 557 12.16 -15.80 37.69
C GLY A 557 12.33 -16.81 38.83
N THR A 558 12.02 -18.08 38.56
CA THR A 558 12.23 -19.20 39.50
C THR A 558 13.70 -19.46 39.83
N ASP A 559 14.60 -18.87 39.04
CA ASP A 559 16.06 -18.84 39.19
C ASP A 559 16.57 -17.68 40.06
N GLY A 560 15.67 -16.81 40.55
CA GLY A 560 16.02 -15.65 41.38
C GLY A 560 16.59 -14.46 40.59
N LEU A 561 16.46 -14.47 39.26
CA LEU A 561 16.97 -13.42 38.37
C LEU A 561 15.84 -12.50 37.87
N PRO A 562 16.06 -11.17 37.82
CA PRO A 562 15.09 -10.23 37.30
C PRO A 562 14.99 -10.30 35.76
N LYS A 563 13.77 -10.30 35.24
CA LYS A 563 13.43 -10.38 33.81
C LYS A 563 12.43 -9.27 33.46
N ASN A 564 12.33 -8.95 32.16
CA ASN A 564 11.38 -7.95 31.64
C ASN A 564 11.47 -6.59 32.36
N MET A 565 12.68 -6.09 32.63
CA MET A 565 12.85 -4.89 33.44
C MET A 565 12.37 -3.62 32.73
N GLN A 566 11.77 -2.71 33.50
CA GLN A 566 11.42 -1.35 33.09
C GLN A 566 11.83 -0.43 34.24
N ALA A 567 12.30 0.79 33.96
CA ALA A 567 12.64 1.78 34.99
C ALA A 567 11.85 3.07 34.74
N ALA A 568 11.48 3.76 35.83
CA ALA A 568 10.93 5.11 35.80
C ALA A 568 11.81 5.96 36.73
N CYS A 569 12.65 6.80 36.12
CA CYS A 569 13.62 7.62 36.83
C CYS A 569 13.19 9.10 36.86
N SER A 570 13.63 9.80 37.90
CA SER A 570 13.49 11.26 38.02
C SER A 570 14.23 12.02 36.92
N ASP A 571 15.37 11.48 36.45
CA ASP A 571 16.14 12.01 35.31
C ASP A 571 16.66 10.86 34.41
N PRO A 572 16.66 11.02 33.07
CA PRO A 572 17.19 10.03 32.13
C PRO A 572 18.63 9.59 32.37
N VAL A 573 19.48 10.44 32.97
CA VAL A 573 20.89 10.13 33.25
C VAL A 573 21.02 8.91 34.19
N PHE A 574 20.04 8.66 35.05
CA PHE A 574 20.02 7.51 35.98
C PHE A 574 19.45 6.21 35.39
N GLU A 575 18.82 6.26 34.20
CA GLU A 575 18.20 5.07 33.59
C GLU A 575 19.24 4.00 33.20
N ALA A 576 20.43 4.42 32.78
CA ALA A 576 21.52 3.52 32.42
C ALA A 576 22.03 2.72 33.64
N SER A 577 22.16 3.37 34.80
CA SER A 577 22.57 2.73 36.05
C SER A 577 21.47 1.83 36.62
N ALA A 578 20.20 2.22 36.48
CA ALA A 578 19.07 1.37 36.85
C ALA A 578 19.04 0.05 36.04
N ALA A 579 19.59 0.03 34.82
CA ALA A 579 19.69 -1.18 34.00
C ALA A 579 20.73 -2.20 34.50
N GLU A 580 21.66 -1.79 35.39
CA GLU A 580 22.67 -2.67 36.00
C GLU A 580 22.05 -3.70 36.96
N MET A 581 20.81 -3.46 37.43
CA MET A 581 20.03 -4.41 38.23
C MET A 581 19.77 -5.76 37.54
N LYS A 582 20.01 -5.88 36.23
CA LYS A 582 20.02 -7.18 35.53
C LYS A 582 20.98 -8.20 36.15
N GLY A 583 22.03 -7.73 36.84
CA GLY A 583 23.00 -8.56 37.56
C GLY A 583 22.60 -8.95 38.99
N ALA A 584 21.48 -8.45 39.51
CA ALA A 584 21.01 -8.75 40.86
C ALA A 584 20.49 -10.19 40.99
N ARG A 585 20.63 -10.78 42.18
CA ARG A 585 20.04 -12.06 42.57
C ARG A 585 19.18 -11.87 43.80
N PHE A 586 17.94 -12.32 43.71
CA PHE A 586 16.98 -12.33 44.81
C PHE A 586 16.67 -13.77 45.21
N GLU A 587 16.20 -13.97 46.44
CA GLU A 587 15.74 -15.29 46.85
C GLU A 587 14.50 -15.71 46.04
N PRO A 588 14.49 -16.93 45.44
CA PRO A 588 13.32 -17.40 44.71
C PRO A 588 12.11 -17.54 45.62
N ILE A 589 10.98 -16.96 45.20
CA ILE A 589 9.73 -16.99 45.98
C ILE A 589 9.09 -18.37 45.83
N LYS A 590 8.71 -18.99 46.95
CA LYS A 590 8.05 -20.30 46.95
C LYS A 590 6.54 -20.13 46.99
N GLY A 591 5.84 -20.88 46.14
CA GLY A 591 4.39 -20.96 46.14
C GLY A 591 3.84 -21.77 47.33
N PRO A 592 2.50 -21.89 47.43
CA PRO A 592 1.84 -22.62 48.51
C PRO A 592 2.24 -24.10 48.63
N ASP A 593 2.79 -24.68 47.56
CA ASP A 593 3.30 -26.05 47.46
C ASP A 593 4.80 -26.19 47.80
N GLY A 594 5.45 -25.10 48.21
CA GLY A 594 6.86 -25.05 48.60
C GLY A 594 7.86 -25.01 47.44
N LYS A 595 7.39 -24.92 46.19
CA LYS A 595 8.25 -24.84 44.99
C LYS A 595 8.48 -23.39 44.53
N PRO A 596 9.61 -23.05 43.90
CA PRO A 596 9.83 -21.72 43.34
C PRO A 596 8.80 -21.38 42.27
N VAL A 597 8.19 -20.19 42.36
CA VAL A 597 7.20 -19.67 41.41
C VAL A 597 7.69 -18.33 40.88
N GLU A 598 7.42 -18.07 39.59
CA GLU A 598 7.72 -16.77 38.97
C GLU A 598 6.77 -15.69 39.49
N VAL A 599 7.33 -14.54 39.84
CA VAL A 599 6.57 -13.41 40.38
C VAL A 599 6.69 -12.22 39.46
N LYS A 600 5.56 -11.68 39.03
CA LYS A 600 5.55 -10.63 38.01
C LYS A 600 5.43 -9.24 38.62
N GLY A 601 6.02 -8.25 37.96
CA GLY A 601 5.83 -6.83 38.25
C GLY A 601 6.18 -6.37 39.66
N LEU A 602 7.26 -6.91 40.25
CA LEU A 602 7.83 -6.38 41.49
C LEU A 602 8.45 -5.02 41.23
N ALA A 603 8.12 -4.04 42.08
CA ALA A 603 8.70 -2.71 42.03
C ALA A 603 9.79 -2.58 43.11
N TYR A 604 10.95 -2.07 42.73
CA TYR A 604 12.10 -1.91 43.60
C TYR A 604 12.63 -0.47 43.47
N PRO A 605 12.68 0.30 44.57
CA PRO A 605 13.19 1.66 44.56
C PRO A 605 14.72 1.68 44.57
N ILE A 606 15.30 2.65 43.87
CA ILE A 606 16.74 2.92 43.85
C ILE A 606 16.93 4.42 44.04
N GLU A 607 17.83 4.77 44.95
CA GLU A 607 18.18 6.15 45.28
C GLU A 607 19.63 6.42 44.88
N TYR A 608 19.85 7.59 44.29
CA TYR A 608 21.15 8.11 43.88
C TYR A 608 21.36 9.45 44.56
N CYS A 609 21.98 9.39 45.73
CA CYS A 609 22.24 10.55 46.57
C CYS A 609 23.75 10.81 46.61
N ILE A 610 24.17 12.03 46.29
CA ILE A 610 25.51 12.50 46.67
C ILE A 610 25.39 13.04 48.10
N GLU A 611 25.90 12.28 49.07
CA GLU A 611 26.21 12.86 50.38
C GLU A 611 27.48 13.70 50.22
N GLY A 612 27.35 15.01 50.43
CA GLY A 612 28.45 15.97 50.38
C GLY A 612 29.38 15.92 51.58
#